data_AF-A0A967SN77-F1
#
_entry.id   AF-A0A967SN77-F1
#
_cell.length_a   1.000
_cell.length_b   1.000
_cell.length_c   1.000
_cell.angle_alpha   90.00
_cell.angle_beta   90.00
_cell.angle_gamma   90.00
#
_symmetry.space_group_name_H-M   'P 1'
#
loop_
_entity.id
_entity.type
_entity.pdbx_description
1 polymer ?
#
loop_
_entity_poly.entity_id
_entity_poly.type
_entity_poly.pdbx_seq_one_letter_code
_entity_poly.pdbx_strand_id
1 'polypeptide(L)'
;IPHPGVGERFELRVRHVAYAPTDGGLRFPAGERVRVDVLVAARALVLDPVVVRERRRGRLVDVGFYDRREAGRGVFVDRAEIEARRPTRITDLLRGRAGLRVVDAGIHGADLRLVGQGAPRHGPDACQPAVWIDGVLARAGGPVQDDAMRRVLSSLIEPEQIEAMEVHSGAAGLPPRFGGSGALCGVVVIWTLRPAPPVG
;
A
#
# COMPACT_ATOMS: atom_id res chain seq x y z
N ILE A 1 -36.99 -43.37 -20.30
CA ILE A 1 -36.79 -42.13 -21.10
C ILE A 1 -37.12 -42.51 -22.55
N PRO A 2 -38.01 -41.81 -23.27
CA PRO A 2 -38.36 -42.17 -24.64
C PRO A 2 -37.11 -42.13 -25.53
N HIS A 3 -37.03 -43.03 -26.50
CA HIS A 3 -35.89 -43.11 -27.43
C HIS A 3 -35.87 -41.84 -28.30
N PRO A 4 -34.84 -40.98 -28.22
CA PRO A 4 -34.76 -39.79 -29.06
C PRO A 4 -34.65 -40.21 -30.52
N GLY A 5 -35.42 -39.55 -31.39
CA GLY A 5 -35.50 -39.86 -32.82
C GLY A 5 -34.12 -39.89 -33.48
N VAL A 6 -33.90 -40.92 -34.29
CA VAL A 6 -32.68 -41.10 -35.08
C VAL A 6 -32.49 -39.86 -35.98
N GLY A 7 -31.32 -39.21 -35.88
CA GLY A 7 -30.95 -38.10 -36.77
C GLY A 7 -31.30 -36.70 -36.27
N GLU A 8 -31.96 -36.55 -35.12
CA GLU A 8 -32.28 -35.23 -34.55
C GLU A 8 -31.07 -34.60 -33.81
N ARG A 9 -30.98 -33.27 -33.86
CA ARG A 9 -29.98 -32.48 -33.13
C ARG A 9 -30.58 -32.05 -31.79
N PHE A 10 -29.88 -32.36 -30.70
CA PHE A 10 -30.30 -31.99 -29.34
C PHE A 10 -29.35 -30.94 -28.76
N GLU A 11 -29.89 -29.98 -28.04
CA GLU A 11 -29.09 -29.03 -27.25
C GLU A 11 -28.87 -29.60 -25.84
N LEU A 12 -27.60 -29.76 -25.47
CA LEU A 12 -27.20 -30.07 -24.10
C LEU A 12 -26.77 -28.78 -23.42
N ARG A 13 -27.50 -28.41 -22.35
CA ARG A 13 -27.16 -27.29 -21.48
C ARG A 13 -26.71 -27.81 -20.13
N VAL A 14 -25.48 -27.49 -19.73
CA VAL A 14 -24.94 -27.83 -18.41
C VAL A 14 -24.78 -26.57 -17.58
N ARG A 15 -25.35 -26.55 -16.37
CA ARG A 15 -25.26 -25.45 -15.41
C ARG A 15 -24.71 -25.95 -14.09
N HIS A 16 -23.72 -25.24 -13.55
CA HIS A 16 -23.18 -25.48 -12.21
C HIS A 16 -22.80 -24.14 -11.58
N VAL A 17 -22.95 -24.00 -10.25
CA VAL A 17 -22.76 -22.72 -9.55
C VAL A 17 -21.32 -22.17 -9.65
N ALA A 18 -20.34 -23.07 -9.74
CA ALA A 18 -18.91 -22.75 -9.79
C ALA A 18 -18.28 -22.68 -11.20
N TYR A 19 -19.07 -22.92 -12.27
CA TYR A 19 -18.55 -23.00 -13.64
C TYR A 19 -19.38 -22.17 -14.61
N ALA A 20 -18.78 -21.73 -15.72
CA ALA A 20 -19.52 -21.04 -16.77
C ALA A 20 -20.53 -21.99 -17.43
N PRO A 21 -21.77 -21.56 -17.74
CA PRO A 21 -22.72 -22.38 -18.48
C PRO A 21 -22.10 -22.80 -19.82
N THR A 22 -22.18 -24.08 -20.14
CA THR A 22 -21.70 -24.61 -21.42
C THR A 22 -22.88 -25.23 -22.16
N ASP A 23 -23.11 -24.77 -23.38
CA ASP A 23 -24.13 -25.29 -24.29
C ASP A 23 -23.44 -25.96 -25.48
N GLY A 24 -23.94 -27.13 -25.91
CA GLY A 24 -23.38 -27.88 -27.04
C GLY A 24 -24.43 -28.71 -27.78
N GLY A 25 -24.30 -28.81 -29.10
CA GLY A 25 -25.20 -29.62 -29.93
C GLY A 25 -24.72 -31.07 -30.06
N LEU A 26 -25.58 -32.03 -29.74
CA LEU A 26 -25.33 -33.46 -29.91
C LEU A 26 -26.19 -34.04 -31.03
N ARG A 27 -25.67 -35.04 -31.75
CA ARG A 27 -26.44 -35.88 -32.67
C ARG A 27 -26.34 -37.32 -32.22
N PHE A 28 -27.46 -38.06 -32.28
CA PHE A 28 -27.51 -39.48 -31.94
C PHE A 28 -27.67 -40.33 -33.22
N PRO A 29 -26.65 -41.09 -33.63
CA PRO A 29 -26.79 -42.16 -34.62
C PRO A 29 -27.66 -43.30 -34.06
N ALA A 30 -28.37 -44.03 -34.94
CA ALA A 30 -29.24 -45.13 -34.53
C ALA A 30 -28.45 -46.26 -33.84
N GLY A 31 -28.94 -46.73 -32.68
CA GLY A 31 -28.43 -47.93 -32.01
C GLY A 31 -27.17 -47.76 -31.16
N GLU A 32 -26.66 -46.54 -30.97
CA GLU A 32 -25.38 -46.29 -30.30
C GLU A 32 -25.55 -45.57 -28.95
N ARG A 33 -24.76 -45.97 -27.95
CA ARG A 33 -24.67 -45.27 -26.66
C ARG A 33 -23.61 -44.17 -26.78
N VAL A 34 -24.03 -42.91 -26.79
CA VAL A 34 -23.11 -41.77 -26.81
C VAL A 34 -22.72 -41.40 -25.38
N ARG A 35 -21.44 -41.52 -25.04
CA ARG A 35 -20.86 -40.97 -23.80
C ARG A 35 -20.34 -39.55 -24.10
N VAL A 36 -20.76 -38.57 -23.31
CA VAL A 36 -20.39 -37.16 -23.47
C VAL A 36 -19.60 -36.71 -22.26
N ASP A 37 -18.31 -36.45 -22.44
CA ASP A 37 -17.46 -35.87 -21.42
C ASP A 37 -17.48 -34.34 -21.58
N VAL A 38 -18.07 -33.64 -20.62
CA VAL A 38 -18.20 -32.18 -20.64
C VAL A 38 -17.09 -31.55 -19.81
N LEU A 39 -16.09 -30.98 -20.48
CA LEU A 39 -15.04 -30.18 -19.86
C LEU A 39 -15.57 -28.76 -19.60
N VAL A 40 -15.84 -28.44 -18.33
CA VAL A 40 -16.34 -27.12 -17.94
C VAL A 40 -15.20 -26.28 -17.38
N ALA A 41 -14.93 -25.11 -17.96
CA ALA A 41 -13.93 -24.18 -17.46
C ALA A 41 -14.41 -23.57 -16.13
N ALA A 42 -13.60 -23.67 -15.07
CA ALA A 42 -13.87 -23.03 -13.79
C ALA A 42 -13.96 -21.52 -14.03
N ARG A 43 -15.12 -20.93 -13.71
CA ARG A 43 -15.25 -19.48 -13.75
C ARG A 43 -14.48 -18.97 -12.55
N ALA A 44 -13.27 -18.45 -12.77
CA ALA A 44 -12.59 -17.67 -11.75
C ALA A 44 -13.49 -16.46 -11.44
N LEU A 45 -14.22 -16.53 -10.33
CA LEU A 45 -14.83 -15.34 -9.74
C LEU A 45 -13.65 -14.45 -9.36
N VAL A 46 -13.46 -13.38 -10.13
CA VAL A 46 -12.56 -12.30 -9.72
C VAL A 46 -13.22 -11.66 -8.50
N LEU A 47 -12.84 -12.15 -7.32
CA LEU A 47 -13.22 -11.52 -6.06
C LEU A 47 -12.46 -10.21 -5.96
N ASP A 48 -13.17 -9.15 -5.58
CA ASP A 48 -12.54 -7.88 -5.24
C ASP A 48 -11.46 -8.10 -4.15
N PRO A 49 -10.41 -7.27 -4.11
CA PRO A 49 -9.21 -7.48 -3.29
C PRO A 49 -9.48 -7.33 -1.79
N VAL A 50 -10.20 -8.28 -1.19
CA VAL A 50 -10.55 -8.29 0.23
C VAL A 50 -9.39 -8.82 1.07
N VAL A 51 -8.77 -9.94 0.66
CA VAL A 51 -7.64 -10.56 1.38
C VAL A 51 -6.44 -9.60 1.49
N VAL A 52 -6.19 -8.85 0.43
CA VAL A 52 -5.05 -7.94 0.38
C VAL A 52 -5.29 -6.72 1.28
N ARG A 53 -6.46 -6.10 1.21
CA ARG A 53 -6.81 -4.95 2.07
C ARG A 53 -6.86 -5.33 3.55
N GLU A 54 -7.37 -6.52 3.86
CA GLU A 54 -7.43 -7.03 5.23
C GLU A 54 -6.03 -7.26 5.82
N ARG A 55 -5.13 -7.93 5.07
CA ARG A 55 -3.77 -8.18 5.55
C ARG A 55 -2.93 -6.90 5.70
N ARG A 56 -3.12 -5.93 4.79
CA ARG A 56 -2.55 -4.58 4.87
C ARG A 56 -2.94 -3.88 6.17
N ARG A 57 -4.25 -3.90 6.49
CA ARG A 57 -4.75 -3.40 7.77
C ARG A 57 -4.16 -4.17 8.95
N GLY A 58 -4.04 -5.49 8.86
CA GLY A 58 -3.44 -6.34 9.91
C GLY A 58 -2.05 -5.87 10.33
N ARG A 59 -1.14 -5.66 9.37
CA ARG A 59 0.22 -5.17 9.70
C ARG A 59 0.21 -3.80 10.39
N LEU A 60 -0.60 -2.87 9.90
CA LEU A 60 -0.69 -1.53 10.49
C LEU A 60 -1.31 -1.56 11.90
N VAL A 61 -2.21 -2.50 12.17
CA VAL A 61 -2.70 -2.80 13.51
C VAL A 61 -1.56 -3.34 14.38
N ASP A 62 -0.81 -4.35 13.92
CA ASP A 62 0.27 -4.98 14.68
C ASP A 62 1.36 -3.99 15.12
N VAL A 63 1.71 -3.03 14.26
CA VAL A 63 2.72 -2.00 14.58
C VAL A 63 2.13 -0.80 15.35
N GLY A 64 0.83 -0.83 15.67
CA GLY A 64 0.10 0.18 16.44
C GLY A 64 -0.10 1.51 15.71
N PHE A 65 -0.12 1.52 14.37
CA PHE A 65 -0.28 2.75 13.59
C PHE A 65 -1.64 3.41 13.86
N TYR A 66 -2.72 2.62 13.88
CA TYR A 66 -4.06 3.16 14.08
C TYR A 66 -4.27 3.70 15.49
N ASP A 67 -3.73 3.04 16.52
CA ASP A 67 -3.79 3.53 17.90
C ASP A 67 -3.11 4.90 18.04
N ARG A 68 -1.94 5.08 17.41
CA ARG A 68 -1.22 6.37 17.41
C ARG A 68 -1.97 7.44 16.63
N ARG A 69 -2.61 7.07 15.52
CA ARG A 69 -3.44 7.98 14.72
C ARG A 69 -4.63 8.48 15.54
N GLU A 70 -5.34 7.59 16.22
CA GLU A 70 -6.47 7.96 17.09
C GLU A 70 -6.05 8.83 18.27
N ALA A 71 -4.86 8.58 18.83
CA ALA A 71 -4.29 9.43 19.89
C ALA A 71 -3.98 10.86 19.43
N GLY A 72 -3.97 11.14 18.12
CA GLY A 72 -3.88 12.49 17.56
C GLY A 72 -2.51 13.17 17.70
N ARG A 73 -1.45 12.40 17.98
CA ARG A 73 -0.10 12.94 18.22
C ARG A 73 0.80 12.78 16.99
N GLY A 74 0.63 13.68 16.02
CA GLY A 74 1.43 13.72 14.80
C GLY A 74 0.57 13.89 13.54
N VAL A 75 1.21 13.79 12.39
CA VAL A 75 0.54 13.75 11.08
C VAL A 75 0.57 12.32 10.56
N PHE A 76 -0.60 11.78 10.20
CA PHE A 76 -0.75 10.42 9.73
C PHE A 76 -1.33 10.43 8.32
N VAL A 77 -0.77 9.58 7.46
CA VAL A 77 -1.21 9.37 6.08
C VAL A 77 -1.31 7.88 5.87
N ASP A 78 -2.49 7.40 5.47
CA ASP A 78 -2.70 5.98 5.15
C ASP A 78 -2.84 5.76 3.63
N ARG A 79 -2.94 4.49 3.24
CA ARG A 79 -3.03 4.12 1.83
C ARG A 79 -4.22 4.76 1.12
N ALA A 80 -5.37 4.86 1.79
CA ALA A 80 -6.57 5.44 1.18
C ALA A 80 -6.36 6.92 0.87
N GLU A 81 -5.68 7.65 1.76
CA GLU A 81 -5.33 9.04 1.51
C GLU A 81 -4.33 9.20 0.35
N ILE A 82 -3.29 8.35 0.29
CA ILE A 82 -2.29 8.39 -0.80
C ILE A 82 -2.97 8.16 -2.15
N GLU A 83 -3.84 7.15 -2.23
CA GLU A 83 -4.59 6.82 -3.45
C GLU A 83 -5.55 7.94 -3.86
N ALA A 84 -6.17 8.61 -2.90
CA ALA A 84 -7.08 9.72 -3.16
C ALA A 84 -6.33 10.98 -3.66
N ARG A 85 -5.17 11.27 -3.08
CA ARG A 85 -4.39 12.47 -3.41
C ARG A 85 -3.52 12.33 -4.65
N ARG A 86 -3.12 11.11 -5.02
CA ARG A 86 -2.24 10.80 -6.17
C ARG A 86 -1.01 11.70 -6.22
N PRO A 87 -0.21 11.74 -5.14
CA PRO A 87 0.99 12.58 -5.09
C PRO A 87 2.03 12.14 -6.12
N THR A 88 2.82 13.08 -6.64
CA THR A 88 3.99 12.76 -7.48
C THR A 88 5.24 12.49 -6.65
N ARG A 89 5.29 13.03 -5.43
CA ARG A 89 6.37 12.85 -4.46
C ARG A 89 5.76 12.66 -3.09
N ILE A 90 6.40 11.87 -2.23
CA ILE A 90 5.94 11.67 -0.84
C ILE A 90 5.75 13.00 -0.08
N THR A 91 6.57 14.02 -0.36
CA THR A 91 6.47 15.34 0.27
C THR A 91 5.20 16.10 -0.10
N ASP A 92 4.55 15.77 -1.23
CA ASP A 92 3.29 16.37 -1.65
C ASP A 92 2.16 16.07 -0.64
N LEU A 93 2.21 14.90 0.02
CA LEU A 93 1.26 14.48 1.05
C LEU A 93 1.35 15.34 2.33
N LEU A 94 2.50 16.00 2.52
CA LEU A 94 2.84 16.75 3.73
C LEU A 94 2.67 18.26 3.55
N ARG A 95 2.46 18.76 2.32
CA ARG A 95 2.23 20.19 2.07
C ARG A 95 0.92 20.65 2.72
N GLY A 96 0.95 21.83 3.34
CA GLY A 96 -0.21 22.43 4.00
C GLY A 96 -0.62 21.78 5.33
N ARG A 97 0.13 20.78 5.82
CA ARG A 97 -0.12 20.16 7.13
C ARG A 97 0.44 21.05 8.23
N ALA A 98 -0.34 21.27 9.30
CA ALA A 98 0.08 22.07 10.44
C ALA A 98 1.37 21.53 11.07
N GLY A 99 2.29 22.42 11.42
CA GLY A 99 3.58 22.07 12.03
C GLY A 99 4.60 21.46 11.07
N LEU A 100 4.28 21.30 9.78
CA LEU A 100 5.18 20.77 8.76
C LEU A 100 5.50 21.84 7.72
N ARG A 101 6.74 21.85 7.24
CA ARG A 101 7.18 22.71 6.14
C ARG A 101 7.96 21.88 5.14
N VAL A 102 7.45 21.83 3.91
CA VAL A 102 8.17 21.20 2.80
C VAL A 102 9.12 22.23 2.21
N VAL A 103 10.40 21.87 2.12
CA VAL A 103 11.45 22.73 1.58
C VAL A 103 11.93 22.19 0.23
N ASP A 104 12.19 23.09 -0.69
CA ASP A 104 12.88 22.74 -1.93
C ASP A 104 14.37 22.49 -1.63
N ALA A 105 14.90 21.40 -2.17
CA ALA A 105 16.31 21.02 -2.08
C ALA A 105 16.99 21.04 -3.47
N GLY A 106 16.41 21.77 -4.42
CA GLY A 106 16.92 21.94 -5.77
C GLY A 106 16.91 20.64 -6.55
N ILE A 107 18.04 20.31 -7.17
CA ILE A 107 18.18 19.11 -8.02
C ILE A 107 17.91 17.80 -7.27
N HIS A 108 18.01 17.79 -5.94
CA HIS A 108 17.80 16.60 -5.12
C HIS A 108 16.31 16.34 -4.84
N GLY A 109 15.42 17.30 -5.13
CA GLY A 109 13.98 17.19 -4.91
C GLY A 109 13.49 18.05 -3.76
N ALA A 110 12.64 17.49 -2.90
CA ALA A 110 12.05 18.20 -1.78
C ALA A 110 12.24 17.43 -0.47
N ASP A 111 12.37 18.18 0.63
CA ASP A 111 12.58 17.62 1.95
C ASP A 111 11.58 18.18 2.96
N LEU A 112 11.56 17.60 4.15
CA LEU A 112 10.68 17.97 5.24
C LEU A 112 11.43 18.68 6.37
N ARG A 113 10.83 19.76 6.88
CA ARG A 113 11.21 20.43 8.12
C ARG A 113 10.00 20.49 9.04
N LEU A 114 10.24 20.40 10.34
CA LEU A 114 9.20 20.46 11.34
C LEU A 114 9.29 21.80 12.04
N VAL A 115 8.19 22.55 12.02
CA VAL A 115 8.13 23.91 12.54
C VAL A 115 8.39 23.88 14.04
N GLY A 116 9.24 24.80 14.51
CA GLY A 116 9.64 24.87 15.92
C GLY A 116 10.71 23.85 16.31
N GLN A 117 11.16 22.98 15.40
CA GLN A 117 12.33 22.13 15.62
C GLN A 117 13.57 22.77 14.98
N GLY A 118 14.69 22.76 15.70
CA GLY A 118 15.91 23.44 15.31
C GLY A 118 17.14 22.74 15.84
N ALA A 119 18.25 22.87 15.10
CA ALA A 119 19.55 22.41 15.56
C ALA A 119 20.27 23.56 16.29
N PRO A 120 20.85 23.32 17.48
CA PRO A 120 21.71 24.31 18.13
C PRO A 120 22.77 24.80 17.13
N ARG A 121 22.98 26.12 17.06
CA ARG A 121 23.96 26.82 16.19
C ARG A 121 23.64 26.90 14.70
N HIS A 122 22.58 26.25 14.19
CA HIS A 122 22.27 26.24 12.76
C HIS A 122 20.98 27.01 12.40
N GLY A 123 20.25 27.50 13.40
CA GLY A 123 19.03 28.29 13.21
C GLY A 123 17.76 27.45 13.03
N PRO A 124 16.59 28.11 12.95
CA PRO A 124 15.33 27.44 12.60
C PRO A 124 15.49 26.77 11.23
N ASP A 125 14.83 25.62 11.05
CA ASP A 125 14.76 24.91 9.76
C ASP A 125 16.05 24.26 9.23
N ALA A 126 17.14 24.36 9.99
CA ALA A 126 18.37 23.62 9.75
C ALA A 126 18.39 22.24 10.41
N CYS A 127 17.22 21.69 10.77
CA CYS A 127 17.05 20.38 11.41
C CYS A 127 16.20 19.49 10.49
N GLN A 128 16.74 18.37 10.01
CA GLN A 128 15.97 17.39 9.25
C GLN A 128 15.56 16.22 10.16
N PRO A 129 14.33 15.69 10.01
CA PRO A 129 13.88 14.57 10.82
C PRO A 129 14.59 13.28 10.45
N ALA A 130 14.71 12.38 11.43
CA ALA A 130 15.07 11.00 11.17
C ALA A 130 13.99 10.32 10.32
N VAL A 131 14.39 9.45 9.39
CA VAL A 131 13.47 8.70 8.54
C VAL A 131 13.69 7.22 8.76
N TRP A 132 12.62 6.54 9.16
CA TRP A 132 12.56 5.10 9.37
C TRP A 132 11.66 4.47 8.31
N ILE A 133 12.13 3.40 7.68
CA ILE A 133 11.36 2.62 6.72
C ILE A 133 11.29 1.19 7.24
N ASP A 134 10.08 0.71 7.55
CA ASP A 134 9.83 -0.63 8.09
C ASP A 134 10.65 -1.00 9.34
N GLY A 135 11.00 0.00 10.15
CA GLY A 135 11.82 -0.21 11.35
C GLY A 135 13.32 -0.04 11.15
N VAL A 136 13.77 0.22 9.92
CA VAL A 136 15.19 0.46 9.59
C VAL A 136 15.44 1.95 9.43
N LEU A 137 16.52 2.46 10.03
CA LEU A 137 16.92 3.86 9.91
C LEU A 137 17.48 4.14 8.50
N ALA A 138 16.68 4.79 7.65
CA ALA A 138 17.06 5.15 6.28
C ALA A 138 17.87 6.46 6.22
N ARG A 139 17.58 7.37 7.16
CA ARG A 139 18.26 8.66 7.32
C ARG A 139 18.28 9.07 8.78
N ALA A 140 19.45 9.41 9.30
CA ALA A 140 19.58 10.00 10.63
C ALA A 140 18.99 11.41 10.65
N GLY A 141 18.32 11.77 11.75
CA GLY A 141 17.89 13.13 12.00
C GLY A 141 19.03 13.96 12.59
N GLY A 142 18.99 15.27 12.35
CA GLY A 142 20.03 16.17 12.84
C GLY A 142 20.15 17.46 12.03
N PRO A 143 21.23 18.23 12.28
CA PRO A 143 21.56 19.40 11.49
C PRO A 143 21.66 19.04 10.00
N VAL A 144 21.10 19.89 9.16
CA VAL A 144 21.19 19.77 7.72
C VAL A 144 22.62 20.13 7.33
N GLN A 145 23.35 19.17 6.77
CA GLN A 145 24.72 19.38 6.27
C GLN A 145 24.67 19.83 4.80
N ASP A 146 25.68 20.60 4.37
CA ASP A 146 25.78 21.16 3.01
C ASP A 146 26.39 20.19 1.98
N ASP A 147 26.38 18.90 2.28
CA ASP A 147 27.06 17.89 1.47
C ASP A 147 26.18 17.29 0.36
N ALA A 148 26.85 16.89 -0.71
CA ALA A 148 26.27 16.28 -1.92
C ALA A 148 25.52 14.95 -1.68
N MET A 149 25.59 14.41 -0.45
CA MET A 149 24.91 13.17 -0.02
C MET A 149 23.60 13.41 0.74
N ARG A 150 23.00 14.59 0.57
CA ARG A 150 21.68 14.94 1.10
C ARG A 150 20.61 13.95 0.62
N ARG A 151 20.31 12.95 1.45
CA ARG A 151 19.15 12.07 1.27
C ARG A 151 17.90 12.85 1.64
N VAL A 152 17.25 13.49 0.67
CA VAL A 152 15.99 14.21 0.94
C VAL A 152 14.82 13.25 0.99
N LEU A 153 13.75 13.62 1.70
CA LEU A 153 12.61 12.72 1.90
C LEU A 153 12.03 12.23 0.57
N SER A 154 11.96 13.10 -0.45
CA SER A 154 11.41 12.72 -1.76
C SER A 154 12.25 11.71 -2.56
N SER A 155 13.52 11.47 -2.19
CA SER A 155 14.38 10.53 -2.90
C SER A 155 14.49 9.17 -2.19
N LEU A 156 13.85 9.01 -1.03
CA LEU A 156 13.99 7.81 -0.22
C LEU A 156 13.04 6.70 -0.63
N ILE A 157 11.83 7.06 -1.06
CA ILE A 157 10.77 6.11 -1.39
C ILE A 157 9.69 6.78 -2.24
N GLU A 158 9.18 6.05 -3.22
CA GLU A 158 8.10 6.52 -4.09
C GLU A 158 6.73 6.33 -3.43
N PRO A 159 5.75 7.24 -3.65
CA PRO A 159 4.44 7.15 -3.01
C PRO A 159 3.71 5.82 -3.20
N GLU A 160 3.89 5.17 -4.36
CA GLU A 160 3.25 3.90 -4.70
C GLU A 160 3.72 2.76 -3.80
N GLN A 161 4.94 2.86 -3.28
CA GLN A 161 5.57 1.89 -2.40
C GLN A 161 5.14 2.05 -0.93
N ILE A 162 4.30 3.05 -0.62
CA ILE A 162 3.92 3.38 0.75
C ILE A 162 2.54 2.82 1.07
N GLU A 163 2.46 2.13 2.20
CA GLU A 163 1.21 1.68 2.82
C GLU A 163 0.70 2.70 3.85
N ALA A 164 1.60 3.25 4.66
CA ALA A 164 1.28 4.33 5.58
C ALA A 164 2.54 5.13 5.97
N MET A 165 2.33 6.35 6.43
CA MET A 165 3.36 7.25 6.94
C MET A 165 2.85 7.99 8.18
N GLU A 166 3.73 8.17 9.15
CA GLU A 166 3.49 9.00 10.34
C GLU A 166 4.66 9.95 10.57
N VAL A 167 4.35 11.19 10.96
CA VAL A 167 5.32 12.25 11.22
C VAL A 167 5.11 12.79 12.64
N HIS A 168 6.17 12.77 13.43
CA HIS A 168 6.19 13.22 14.82
C HIS A 168 7.16 14.40 14.99
N SER A 169 6.67 15.50 15.54
CA SER A 169 7.46 16.72 15.83
C SER A 169 8.26 16.66 17.13
N GLY A 170 8.19 15.57 17.87
CA GLY A 170 8.96 15.36 19.10
C GLY A 170 8.70 13.97 19.68
N ALA A 171 9.13 13.75 20.92
CA ALA A 171 9.05 12.45 21.58
C ALA A 171 7.62 12.03 21.99
N ALA A 172 6.68 12.99 22.08
CA ALA A 172 5.31 12.70 22.52
C ALA A 172 4.55 11.87 21.47
N GLY A 173 4.13 10.66 21.82
CA GLY A 173 3.43 9.74 20.91
C GLY A 173 4.37 8.96 19.98
N LEU A 174 5.68 9.19 20.06
CA LEU A 174 6.69 8.45 19.32
C LEU A 174 7.01 7.11 20.02
N PRO A 175 6.92 5.96 19.35
CA PRO A 175 7.37 4.69 19.91
C PRO A 175 8.85 4.74 20.35
N PRO A 176 9.23 4.19 21.52
CA PRO A 176 10.60 4.25 22.04
C PRO A 176 11.68 3.77 21.08
N ARG A 177 11.36 2.75 20.26
CA ARG A 177 12.24 2.19 19.22
C ARG A 177 12.69 3.19 18.15
N PHE A 178 11.96 4.30 17.99
CA PHE A 178 12.27 5.37 17.02
C PHE A 178 12.84 6.62 17.69
N GLY A 179 13.05 6.59 19.01
CA GLY A 179 13.62 7.69 19.78
C GLY A 179 15.14 7.82 19.65
N GLY A 180 15.75 8.57 20.58
CA GLY A 180 17.18 8.87 20.61
C GLY A 180 17.53 10.26 20.10
N SER A 181 18.82 10.57 19.96
CA SER A 181 19.32 11.90 19.59
C SER A 181 18.84 12.38 18.21
N GLY A 182 18.66 11.46 17.26
CA GLY A 182 18.13 11.79 15.92
C GLY A 182 16.65 12.18 15.91
N ALA A 183 15.89 11.90 16.98
CA ALA A 183 14.47 12.25 17.08
C ALA A 183 14.23 13.70 17.51
N LEU A 184 15.28 14.44 17.90
CA LEU A 184 15.20 15.85 18.31
C LEU A 184 14.74 16.78 17.18
N CYS A 185 15.03 16.44 15.93
CA CYS A 185 14.51 17.16 14.76
C CYS A 185 13.14 16.65 14.28
N GLY A 186 12.51 15.75 15.06
CA GLY A 186 11.35 14.98 14.66
C GLY A 186 11.69 13.68 13.93
N VAL A 187 10.64 12.90 13.66
CA VAL A 187 10.74 11.56 13.08
C VAL A 187 9.66 11.37 12.02
N VAL A 188 10.04 10.77 10.90
CA VAL A 188 9.15 10.22 9.87
C VAL A 188 9.27 8.71 9.91
N VAL A 189 8.17 8.00 10.10
CA VAL A 189 8.11 6.54 10.02
C VAL A 189 7.24 6.16 8.83
N ILE A 190 7.78 5.27 8.00
CA ILE A 190 7.17 4.84 6.75
C ILE A 190 7.02 3.32 6.79
N TRP A 191 5.82 2.86 6.47
CA TRP A 191 5.49 1.45 6.33
C TRP A 191 5.32 1.16 4.84
N THR A 192 6.16 0.28 4.29
CA THR A 192 6.11 -0.05 2.87
C THR A 192 4.95 -0.97 2.53
N LEU A 193 4.45 -0.82 1.31
CA LEU A 193 3.48 -1.71 0.72
C LEU A 193 4.12 -3.07 0.50
N ARG A 194 3.67 -4.08 1.24
CA ARG A 194 4.04 -5.47 0.91
C ARG A 194 3.13 -6.00 -0.20
N PRO A 195 3.68 -6.55 -1.30
CA PRO A 195 2.89 -7.32 -2.25
C PRO A 195 2.21 -8.50 -1.55
N ALA A 196 1.04 -8.89 -2.05
CA ALA A 196 0.54 -10.22 -1.76
C ALA A 196 1.54 -11.24 -2.32
N PRO A 197 1.87 -12.34 -1.61
CA PRO A 197 2.57 -13.45 -2.24
C PRO A 197 1.76 -13.88 -3.47
N PRO A 198 2.41 -14.30 -4.57
CA PRO A 198 1.71 -14.77 -5.74
C PRO A 198 0.75 -15.89 -5.33
N VAL A 199 -0.51 -15.75 -5.72
CA VAL A 199 -1.51 -16.80 -5.54
C VAL A 199 -1.22 -17.83 -6.62
N GLY A 200 -0.69 -18.98 -6.22
CA GLY A 200 -0.49 -20.14 -7.09
C GLY A 200 -1.78 -20.90 -7.33
#